data_AF-A0A370B9D5-F1
#
_entry.id   AF-A0A370B9D5-F1
#
_cell.length_a   1.000
_cell.length_b   1.000
_cell.length_c   1.000
_cell.angle_alpha   90.00
_cell.angle_beta   90.00
_cell.angle_gamma   90.00
#
_symmetry.space_group_name_H-M   'P 1'
#
loop_
_entity.id
_entity.type
_entity.pdbx_description
1 polymer ?
#
loop_
_entity_poly.entity_id
_entity_poly.type
_entity_poly.pdbx_seq_one_letter_code
_entity_poly.pdbx_strand_id
1 'polypeptide(L)'
;MPRASERRSPAAQRHADTVRFVLFEARPAGLTFPQLVRSSELSPHQTRAGLACLRDIITERGWPPLIWTLKHGYKFCADPAELQVYEVAIIRGKLTEIRRFITGTVAPHAVLQPKGRWIKHLNTQLNSVESTLDVIADYTDADA
;
A
#
# COMPACT_ATOMS: atom_id res chain seq x y z
N MET A 1 11.65 0.12 3.48
CA MET A 1 10.96 1.33 3.02
C MET A 1 11.67 2.55 3.62
N PRO A 2 11.74 3.69 2.90
CA PRO A 2 12.36 4.92 3.44
C PRO A 2 11.67 5.36 4.73
N ARG A 3 12.43 5.93 5.67
CA ARG A 3 11.87 6.51 6.90
C ARG A 3 10.99 7.71 6.56
N ALA A 4 9.98 8.01 7.39
CA ALA A 4 9.05 9.12 7.15
C ALA A 4 9.78 10.46 6.93
N SER A 5 10.87 10.72 7.65
CA SER A 5 11.72 11.91 7.48
C SER A 5 12.43 11.97 6.11
N GLU A 6 12.88 10.83 5.59
CA GLU A 6 13.58 10.75 4.30
C GLU A 6 12.63 10.96 3.11
N ARG A 7 11.35 10.59 3.27
CA ARG A 7 10.31 10.73 2.24
C ARG A 7 10.01 12.17 1.88
N ARG A 8 10.26 13.14 2.77
CA ARG A 8 10.00 14.56 2.53
C ARG A 8 11.25 15.38 2.22
N SER A 9 12.41 14.75 2.08
CA SER A 9 13.65 15.44 1.72
C SER A 9 13.55 16.14 0.35
N PRO A 10 14.30 17.24 0.11
CA PRO A 10 14.30 17.91 -1.19
C PRO A 10 14.69 16.99 -2.36
N ALA A 11 15.55 16.01 -2.12
CA ALA A 11 15.90 15.00 -3.11
C ALA A 11 14.71 14.08 -3.43
N ALA A 12 14.01 13.59 -2.41
CA ALA A 12 12.82 12.75 -2.59
C ALA A 12 11.69 13.49 -3.33
N GLN A 13 11.53 14.80 -3.09
CA GLN A 13 10.57 15.64 -3.81
C GLN A 13 10.92 15.75 -5.30
N ARG A 14 12.20 16.00 -5.65
CA ARG A 14 12.62 16.00 -7.07
C ARG A 14 12.37 14.64 -7.73
N HIS A 15 12.65 13.54 -7.03
CA HIS A 15 12.36 12.20 -7.54
C HIS A 15 10.85 11.97 -7.72
N ALA A 16 10.01 12.48 -6.82
CA ALA A 16 8.56 12.41 -6.94
C ALA A 16 8.06 13.20 -8.14
N ASP A 17 8.61 14.39 -8.40
CA ASP A 17 8.26 15.22 -9.56
C ASP A 17 8.63 14.52 -10.88
N THR A 18 9.83 13.94 -10.97
CA THR A 18 10.24 13.14 -12.15
C THR A 18 9.32 11.94 -12.36
N VAL A 19 9.07 11.15 -11.30
CA VAL A 19 8.17 9.98 -11.36
C VAL A 19 6.77 10.40 -11.78
N ARG A 20 6.26 11.50 -11.24
CA ARG A 20 4.95 12.05 -11.60
C ARG A 20 4.92 12.41 -13.09
N PHE A 21 5.89 13.18 -13.58
CA PHE A 21 5.93 13.61 -14.98
C PHE A 21 5.87 12.40 -15.92
N VAL A 22 6.74 11.42 -15.71
CA VAL A 22 6.81 10.18 -16.50
C VAL A 22 5.49 9.39 -16.44
N LEU A 23 4.86 9.27 -15.27
CA LEU A 23 3.56 8.60 -15.15
C LEU A 23 2.43 9.37 -15.82
N PHE A 24 2.50 10.70 -15.87
CA PHE A 24 1.51 11.54 -16.55
C PHE A 24 1.58 11.40 -18.07
N GLU A 25 2.79 11.28 -18.63
CA GLU A 25 3.02 11.03 -20.06
C GLU A 25 2.57 9.63 -20.48
N ALA A 26 2.72 8.64 -19.61
CA ALA A 26 2.33 7.25 -19.89
C ALA A 26 0.81 6.98 -19.77
N ARG A 27 -0.01 8.01 -19.51
CA ARG A 27 -1.47 7.82 -19.38
C ARG A 27 -2.10 7.49 -20.74
N PRO A 28 -3.09 6.57 -20.78
CA PRO A 28 -3.73 5.88 -19.65
C PRO A 28 -3.07 4.55 -19.24
N ALA A 29 -2.04 4.08 -19.94
CA ALA A 29 -1.54 2.71 -19.85
C ALA A 29 -0.85 2.36 -18.52
N GLY A 30 -0.18 3.33 -17.87
CA GLY A 30 0.65 3.09 -16.69
C GLY A 30 2.04 2.54 -17.01
N LEU A 31 2.88 2.35 -15.99
CA LEU A 31 4.24 1.83 -16.14
C LEU A 31 4.59 0.79 -15.08
N THR A 32 5.13 -0.34 -15.51
CA THR A 32 5.78 -1.29 -14.59
C THR A 32 6.96 -0.64 -13.87
N PHE A 33 7.39 -1.21 -12.73
CA PHE A 33 8.54 -0.65 -12.01
C PHE A 33 9.82 -0.58 -12.86
N PRO A 34 10.20 -1.59 -13.67
CA PRO A 34 11.36 -1.49 -14.56
C PRO A 34 11.21 -0.41 -15.64
N GLN A 35 10.01 -0.23 -16.21
CA GLN A 35 9.75 0.84 -17.17
C GLN A 35 9.86 2.21 -16.50
N LEU A 36 9.30 2.37 -15.30
CA LEU A 36 9.38 3.62 -14.55
C LEU A 36 10.83 4.00 -14.20
N VAL A 37 11.65 3.03 -13.77
CA VAL A 37 13.09 3.22 -13.53
C VAL A 37 13.78 3.69 -14.81
N ARG A 38 13.51 3.03 -15.94
CA ARG A 38 14.12 3.37 -17.23
C ARG A 38 13.71 4.77 -17.71
N SER A 39 12.41 5.08 -17.69
CA SER A 39 11.85 6.33 -18.21
C SER A 39 12.14 7.54 -17.32
N SER A 40 12.38 7.34 -16.03
CA SER A 40 12.75 8.44 -15.11
C SER A 40 14.26 8.66 -15.00
N GLU A 41 15.08 7.77 -15.57
CA GLU A 41 16.55 7.75 -15.41
C GLU A 41 17.01 7.75 -13.93
N LEU A 42 16.13 7.38 -13.02
CA LEU A 42 16.42 7.26 -11.60
C LEU A 42 16.90 5.85 -11.28
N SER A 43 17.76 5.72 -10.26
CA SER A 43 18.05 4.40 -9.71
C SER A 43 16.78 3.74 -9.11
N PRO A 44 16.76 2.41 -8.96
CA PRO A 44 15.66 1.73 -8.28
C PRO A 44 15.40 2.22 -6.85
N HIS A 45 16.44 2.68 -6.14
CA HIS A 45 16.28 3.25 -4.80
C HIS A 45 15.58 4.61 -4.85
N GLN A 46 16.06 5.51 -5.72
CA GLN A 46 15.47 6.84 -5.92
C GLN A 46 14.02 6.76 -6.42
N THR A 47 13.72 5.82 -7.32
CA THR A 47 12.35 5.59 -7.82
C THR A 47 11.42 5.20 -6.68
N ARG A 48 11.85 4.31 -5.77
CA ARG A 48 11.05 3.93 -4.59
C ARG A 48 10.87 5.11 -3.62
N ALA A 49 11.91 5.90 -3.41
CA ALA A 49 11.82 7.11 -2.59
C ALA A 49 10.86 8.14 -3.20
N GLY A 50 10.93 8.35 -4.52
CA GLY A 50 10.01 9.21 -5.27
C GLY A 50 8.56 8.72 -5.21
N LEU A 51 8.31 7.42 -5.41
CA LEU A 51 6.97 6.82 -5.26
C LEU A 51 6.41 6.93 -3.84
N ALA A 52 7.26 6.88 -2.81
CA ALA A 52 6.83 7.05 -1.41
C ALA A 52 6.46 8.51 -1.15
N CYS A 53 7.36 9.44 -1.52
CA CYS A 53 7.14 10.88 -1.41
C CYS A 53 5.89 11.33 -2.20
N LEU A 54 5.71 10.81 -3.41
CA LEU A 54 4.58 11.11 -4.27
C LEU A 54 3.26 10.72 -3.62
N ARG A 55 3.18 9.55 -2.97
CA ARG A 55 1.98 9.15 -2.22
C ARG A 55 1.64 10.13 -1.09
N ASP A 56 2.66 10.64 -0.41
CA ASP A 56 2.47 11.61 0.66
C ASP A 56 2.00 12.99 0.12
N ILE A 57 2.33 13.34 -1.13
CA ILE A 57 1.97 14.62 -1.78
C ILE A 57 0.58 14.56 -2.45
N ILE A 58 0.15 13.40 -2.92
CA ILE A 58 -1.11 13.24 -3.66
C ILE A 58 -2.31 13.81 -2.89
N THR A 59 -2.43 13.48 -1.61
CA THR A 59 -3.51 13.98 -0.75
C THR A 59 -3.44 15.49 -0.57
N GLU A 60 -2.25 16.04 -0.33
CA GLU A 60 -2.06 17.49 -0.12
C GLU A 60 -2.45 18.32 -1.34
N ARG A 61 -2.26 17.76 -2.54
CA ARG A 61 -2.52 18.46 -3.81
C ARG A 61 -3.83 18.07 -4.48
N GLY A 62 -4.64 17.21 -3.85
CA GLY A 62 -5.90 16.73 -4.41
C GLY A 62 -5.74 16.02 -5.76
N TRP A 63 -4.62 15.32 -5.96
CA TRP A 63 -4.37 14.58 -7.20
C TRP A 63 -5.07 13.23 -7.21
N PRO A 64 -5.32 12.63 -8.40
CA PRO A 64 -5.82 11.27 -8.46
C PRO A 64 -4.92 10.31 -7.66
N PRO A 65 -5.48 9.30 -6.98
CA PRO A 65 -4.70 8.28 -6.30
C PRO A 65 -3.72 7.54 -7.22
N LEU A 66 -2.58 7.15 -6.66
CA LEU A 66 -1.58 6.32 -7.32
C LEU A 66 -1.76 4.86 -6.91
N ILE A 67 -2.21 4.04 -7.86
CA ILE A 67 -2.39 2.60 -7.66
C ILE A 67 -1.32 1.81 -8.41
N TRP A 68 -1.17 0.54 -8.04
CA TRP A 68 -0.37 -0.42 -8.79
C TRP A 68 -1.22 -1.63 -9.13
N THR A 69 -1.24 -2.04 -10.40
CA THR A 69 -1.88 -3.28 -10.82
C THR A 69 -0.88 -4.16 -11.56
N LEU A 70 -1.12 -5.48 -11.55
CA LEU A 70 -0.27 -6.41 -12.28
C LEU A 70 -0.26 -6.12 -13.79
N LYS A 71 -1.42 -5.73 -14.34
CA LYS A 71 -1.62 -5.48 -15.77
C LYS A 71 -1.00 -4.17 -16.25
N HIS A 72 -1.14 -3.10 -15.47
CA HIS A 72 -0.79 -1.74 -15.89
C HIS A 72 0.41 -1.14 -15.15
N GLY A 73 0.92 -1.83 -14.12
CA GLY A 73 1.94 -1.26 -13.24
C GLY A 73 1.39 -0.07 -12.45
N TYR A 74 2.25 0.91 -12.20
CA TYR A 74 1.91 2.17 -11.54
C TYR A 74 1.14 3.09 -12.48
N LYS A 75 0.00 3.59 -12.01
CA LYS A 75 -0.75 4.64 -12.72
C LYS A 75 -1.56 5.50 -11.76
N PHE A 76 -1.83 6.73 -12.20
CA PHE A 76 -2.86 7.56 -11.59
C PHE A 76 -4.23 7.06 -12.01
N CYS A 77 -5.12 6.85 -11.03
CA CYS A 77 -6.48 6.37 -11.26
C CYS A 77 -7.48 7.35 -10.66
N ALA A 78 -8.49 7.72 -11.44
CA ALA A 78 -9.60 8.56 -11.01
C ALA A 78 -10.95 7.84 -11.10
N ASP A 79 -10.96 6.59 -11.56
CA ASP A 79 -12.17 5.75 -11.64
C ASP A 79 -12.46 5.13 -10.27
N PRO A 80 -13.56 5.48 -9.60
CA PRO A 80 -13.92 4.93 -8.29
C PRO A 80 -14.06 3.41 -8.28
N ALA A 81 -14.55 2.80 -9.36
CA ALA A 81 -14.72 1.34 -9.43
C ALA A 81 -13.36 0.62 -9.45
N GLU A 82 -12.42 1.13 -10.26
CA GLU A 82 -11.06 0.59 -10.27
C GLU A 82 -10.32 0.82 -8.94
N LEU A 83 -10.56 1.97 -8.27
CA LEU A 83 -10.02 2.26 -6.95
C LEU A 83 -10.54 1.27 -5.91
N GLN A 84 -11.86 1.03 -5.85
CA GLN A 84 -12.46 0.08 -4.91
C GLN A 84 -11.89 -1.33 -5.10
N VAL A 85 -11.77 -1.79 -6.35
CA VAL A 85 -11.16 -3.10 -6.66
C VAL A 85 -9.72 -3.18 -6.15
N TYR A 86 -8.93 -2.13 -6.34
CA TYR A 86 -7.57 -2.06 -5.84
C TYR A 86 -7.51 -2.07 -4.29
N GLU A 87 -8.36 -1.28 -3.65
CA GLU A 87 -8.43 -1.16 -2.18
C GLU A 87 -8.82 -2.50 -1.53
N VAL A 88 -9.86 -3.17 -2.05
CA VAL A 88 -10.27 -4.50 -1.61
C VAL A 88 -9.14 -5.52 -1.78
N ALA A 89 -8.40 -5.47 -2.90
CA ALA A 89 -7.25 -6.34 -3.10
C ALA A 89 -6.14 -6.11 -2.06
N ILE A 90 -5.86 -4.85 -1.70
CA ILE A 90 -4.90 -4.52 -0.63
C ILE A 90 -5.40 -5.03 0.72
N ILE A 91 -6.68 -4.83 1.05
CA ILE A 91 -7.31 -5.27 2.30
C ILE A 91 -7.21 -6.80 2.44
N ARG A 92 -7.55 -7.55 1.39
CA ARG A 92 -7.42 -9.03 1.36
C ARG A 92 -5.98 -9.50 1.58
N GLY A 93 -5.01 -8.78 1.00
CA GLY A 93 -3.59 -9.01 1.25
C GLY A 93 -3.23 -8.83 2.73
N LYS A 94 -3.68 -7.74 3.36
CA LYS A 94 -3.44 -7.46 4.78
C LYS A 94 -4.14 -8.43 5.72
N LEU A 95 -5.36 -8.83 5.39
CA LEU A 95 -6.07 -9.88 6.12
C LEU A 95 -5.27 -11.20 6.10
N THR A 96 -4.71 -11.56 4.95
CA THR A 96 -3.86 -12.77 4.81
C THR A 96 -2.58 -12.65 5.65
N GLU A 97 -1.90 -11.50 5.62
CA GLU A 97 -0.71 -11.25 6.44
C GLU A 97 -1.02 -11.39 7.95
N ILE A 98 -2.14 -10.81 8.42
CA ILE A 98 -2.56 -10.86 9.82
C ILE A 98 -2.93 -12.28 10.24
N ARG A 99 -3.73 -13.00 9.44
CA ARG A 99 -4.09 -14.40 9.70
C ARG A 99 -2.86 -15.29 9.85
N ARG A 100 -1.86 -15.11 8.99
CA ARG A 100 -0.59 -15.84 9.07
C ARG A 100 0.21 -15.47 10.30
N PHE A 101 0.22 -14.20 10.69
CA PHE A 101 0.91 -13.77 11.92
C PHE A 101 0.24 -14.33 13.18
N ILE A 102 -1.10 -14.32 13.23
CA ILE A 102 -1.88 -14.91 14.34
C ILE A 102 -1.56 -16.39 14.47
N THR A 103 -1.75 -17.16 13.38
CA THR A 103 -1.63 -18.62 13.40
C THR A 103 -0.19 -19.10 13.51
N GLY A 104 0.76 -18.42 12.85
CA GLY A 104 2.17 -18.82 12.80
C GLY A 104 3.02 -18.35 13.98
N THR A 105 2.62 -17.31 14.71
CA THR A 105 3.46 -16.73 15.77
C THR A 105 2.69 -16.46 17.06
N VAL A 106 1.58 -15.73 16.99
CA VAL A 106 0.89 -15.21 18.19
C VAL A 106 0.20 -16.35 18.96
N ALA A 107 -0.53 -17.23 18.26
CA ALA A 107 -1.19 -18.37 18.90
C ALA A 107 -0.17 -19.35 19.53
N PRO A 108 0.92 -19.75 18.85
CA PRO A 108 2.01 -20.50 19.49
C PRO A 108 2.61 -19.81 20.73
N HIS A 109 2.84 -18.49 20.66
CA HIS A 109 3.33 -17.73 21.82
C HIS A 109 2.32 -17.76 22.99
N ALA A 110 1.02 -17.64 22.71
CA ALA A 110 -0.01 -17.72 23.74
C ALA A 110 -0.01 -19.08 24.47
N VAL A 111 0.30 -20.17 23.76
CA VAL A 111 0.47 -21.52 24.34
C VAL A 111 1.70 -21.58 25.24
N LEU A 112 2.83 -20.99 24.84
CA LEU A 112 4.05 -20.94 25.65
C LEU A 112 3.90 -20.08 26.91
N GLN A 113 3.03 -19.06 26.88
CA GLN A 113 2.82 -18.15 28.00
C GLN A 113 1.33 -17.94 28.31
N PRO A 114 0.60 -18.95 28.83
CA PRO A 114 -0.86 -18.90 29.00
C PRO A 114 -1.36 -17.83 29.98
N LYS A 115 -0.50 -17.36 30.88
CA LYS A 115 -0.81 -16.29 31.85
C LYS A 115 -0.24 -14.92 31.45
N GLY A 116 0.39 -14.82 30.28
CA GLY A 116 0.99 -13.58 29.79
C GLY A 116 -0.08 -12.56 29.39
N ARG A 117 -0.16 -11.44 30.11
CA ARG A 117 -1.13 -10.37 29.82
C ARG A 117 -0.89 -9.73 28.45
N TRP A 118 0.37 -9.50 28.08
CA TRP A 118 0.75 -8.93 26.78
C TRP A 118 0.26 -9.79 25.61
N ILE A 119 0.57 -11.09 25.62
CA ILE A 119 0.23 -11.98 24.51
C ILE A 119 -1.28 -12.19 24.39
N LYS A 120 -2.01 -12.24 25.51
CA LYS A 120 -3.48 -12.24 25.49
C LYS A 120 -4.03 -10.98 24.84
N HIS A 121 -3.55 -9.81 25.26
CA HIS A 121 -3.99 -8.54 24.70
C HIS A 121 -3.68 -8.45 23.21
N LEU A 122 -2.45 -8.78 22.81
CA LEU A 122 -2.05 -8.81 21.39
C LEU A 122 -2.96 -9.72 20.57
N ASN A 123 -3.20 -10.96 21.04
CA ASN A 123 -4.06 -11.89 20.33
C ASN A 123 -5.49 -11.35 20.18
N THR A 124 -6.08 -10.81 21.25
CA THR A 124 -7.42 -10.20 21.19
C THR A 124 -7.48 -9.04 20.20
N GLN A 125 -6.50 -8.13 20.21
CA GLN A 125 -6.47 -6.99 19.29
C GLN A 125 -6.32 -7.45 17.84
N LEU A 126 -5.45 -8.43 17.56
CA LEU A 126 -5.27 -8.94 16.20
C LEU A 126 -6.51 -9.66 15.68
N ASN A 127 -7.22 -10.44 16.50
CA ASN A 127 -8.50 -11.06 16.10
C ASN A 127 -9.59 -10.01 15.82
N SER A 128 -9.61 -8.90 16.57
CA SER A 128 -10.51 -7.78 16.30
C SER A 128 -10.21 -7.10 14.96
N VAL A 129 -8.93 -6.86 14.66
CA VAL A 129 -8.49 -6.31 13.36
C VAL A 129 -8.82 -7.28 12.23
N GLU A 130 -8.57 -8.58 12.42
CA GLU A 130 -8.93 -9.62 11.45
C GLU A 130 -10.43 -9.55 11.11
N SER A 131 -11.30 -9.58 12.12
CA SER A 131 -12.75 -9.52 11.92
C SER A 131 -13.20 -8.24 11.20
N THR A 132 -12.59 -7.09 11.53
CA THR A 132 -12.91 -5.82 10.86
C THR A 132 -12.52 -5.85 9.38
N LEU A 133 -11.32 -6.34 9.06
CA LEU A 133 -10.84 -6.43 7.68
C LEU A 133 -11.63 -7.44 6.86
N ASP A 134 -12.11 -8.53 7.48
CA ASP A 134 -12.96 -9.54 6.83
C ASP A 134 -14.28 -8.90 6.35
N VAL A 135 -14.96 -8.14 7.23
CA VAL A 135 -16.19 -7.41 6.88
C VAL A 135 -15.95 -6.43 5.73
N ILE A 136 -14.85 -5.68 5.75
CA ILE A 136 -14.54 -4.73 4.66
C ILE A 136 -14.21 -5.47 3.35
N ALA A 137 -13.52 -6.62 3.41
CA ALA A 137 -13.14 -7.40 2.22
C ALA A 137 -14.35 -8.02 1.49
N ASP A 138 -15.45 -8.21 2.21
CA ASP A 138 -16.72 -8.73 1.71
C ASP A 138 -17.72 -7.63 1.35
N TYR A 139 -17.43 -6.37 1.72
CA TYR A 139 -18.29 -5.23 1.41
C TYR A 139 -18.03 -4.75 -0.03
N THR A 140 -19.06 -4.79 -0.87
CA THR A 140 -19.02 -4.22 -2.23
C THR A 140 -20.19 -3.26 -2.42
N ASP A 141 -19.94 -2.06 -2.96
CA ASP A 141 -20.99 -1.07 -3.27
C ASP A 141 -21.91 -1.49 -4.44
N ALA A 142 -21.75 -2.70 -4.98
CA ALA A 142 -22.63 -3.27 -6.00
C ALA A 142 -24.03 -3.64 -5.47
N ASP A 143 -24.20 -3.65 -4.13
CA ASP A 143 -25.46 -3.96 -3.45
C ASP A 143 -26.23 -2.71 -2.96
N ALA A 144 -25.81 -1.50 -3.35
CA ALA A 144 -26.43 -0.21 -3.02
C ALA A 144 -27.10 0.45 -4.24
#